data_AF-A0A1Q8W0N9-F1
#
_entry.id   AF-A0A1Q8W0N9-F1
#
_cell.length_a   1.000
_cell.length_b   1.000
_cell.length_c   1.000
_cell.angle_alpha   90.00
_cell.angle_beta   90.00
_cell.angle_gamma   90.00
#
_symmetry.space_group_name_H-M   'P 1'
#
loop_
_entity.id
_entity.type
_entity.pdbx_description
1 polymer ?
#
loop_
_entity_poly.entity_id
_entity_poly.type
_entity_poly.pdbx_seq_one_letter_code
_entity_poly.pdbx_strand_id
1 'polypeptide(L)'
;MPLSPMDNPTRRSLLLLGSLTGLGVLTGCGIWPRDQKAKKPVLYLYPTKTMGLSVSLDYEGTLTYTYPTPQARVDGGVTWQVTAAPDGDLTDASGRHYPSLFWEGEEPATLAQNEGFVVEADAAAAFLEDKLSTLGLSEREAAEFITFWGPRIAERGRALVTFASEEFARKAVYRFTDPSSGAEIVPDTFIRVYIVVGDVPQAAVREQKLVPAPARTGFTAVEWGGTER
;
A
#
# COMPACT_ATOMS: atom_id res chain seq x y z
N MET A 1 65.36 -9.47 22.91
CA MET A 1 66.53 -9.96 22.16
C MET A 1 66.10 -10.30 20.73
N PRO A 2 66.95 -10.04 19.73
CA PRO A 2 66.67 -8.98 18.76
C PRO A 2 66.91 -9.34 17.27
N LEU A 3 66.54 -8.38 16.38
CA LEU A 3 67.14 -7.96 15.10
C LEU A 3 67.50 -9.03 14.04
N SER A 4 66.75 -9.06 12.92
CA SER A 4 67.11 -8.48 11.58
C SER A 4 67.87 -9.49 10.68
N PRO A 5 68.07 -9.28 9.34
CA PRO A 5 67.84 -8.11 8.48
C PRO A 5 67.09 -8.40 7.15
N MET A 6 66.43 -7.39 6.56
CA MET A 6 66.80 -6.65 5.32
C MET A 6 67.33 -7.49 4.14
N ASP A 7 66.68 -7.38 2.99
CA ASP A 7 67.25 -6.60 1.89
C ASP A 7 66.19 -6.27 0.81
N ASN A 8 66.02 -4.97 0.58
CA ASN A 8 65.56 -4.40 -0.68
C ASN A 8 66.84 -4.20 -1.51
N PRO A 9 66.83 -4.24 -2.86
CA PRO A 9 66.61 -2.96 -3.52
C PRO A 9 66.10 -3.00 -4.99
N THR A 10 65.38 -1.94 -5.34
CA THR A 10 65.41 -1.16 -6.60
C THR A 10 65.57 -1.87 -7.96
N ARG A 11 64.66 -1.56 -8.90
CA ARG A 11 64.92 -0.58 -9.99
C ARG A 11 63.80 -0.56 -11.04
N ARG A 12 63.33 0.67 -11.33
CA ARG A 12 63.12 1.29 -12.67
C ARG A 12 62.41 0.47 -13.75
N SER A 13 61.29 0.99 -14.28
CA SER A 13 61.26 1.81 -15.51
C SER A 13 59.83 2.12 -15.98
N LEU A 14 59.61 3.37 -16.38
CA LEU A 14 58.47 3.84 -17.20
C LEU A 14 58.51 3.20 -18.60
N LEU A 15 57.35 3.06 -19.26
CA LEU A 15 57.03 3.27 -20.70
C LEU A 15 55.50 3.03 -20.87
N LEU A 16 54.67 4.06 -21.08
CA LEU A 16 54.27 4.72 -22.34
C LEU A 16 53.06 4.08 -23.07
N LEU A 17 51.97 4.86 -23.08
CA LEU A 17 50.89 5.05 -24.07
C LEU A 17 50.41 3.88 -24.97
N GLY A 18 49.10 3.66 -24.92
CA GLY A 18 48.32 2.98 -25.96
C GLY A 18 46.86 3.44 -25.93
N SER A 19 46.54 4.47 -26.71
CA SER A 19 45.18 4.91 -27.03
C SER A 19 44.59 4.02 -28.12
N LEU A 20 43.42 3.40 -27.90
CA LEU A 20 42.59 2.87 -29.00
C LEU A 20 41.09 2.85 -28.66
N THR A 21 40.37 3.59 -29.50
CA THR A 21 39.02 3.34 -30.03
C THR A 21 37.84 3.34 -29.06
N GLY A 22 37.05 4.42 -29.16
CA GLY A 22 35.63 4.37 -28.87
C GLY A 22 34.90 3.44 -29.84
N LEU A 23 33.90 2.75 -29.32
CA LEU A 23 32.72 2.32 -30.06
C LEU A 23 31.54 2.46 -29.10
N GLY A 24 30.63 3.37 -29.44
CA GLY A 24 29.38 3.51 -28.72
C GLY A 24 28.48 2.31 -28.98
N VAL A 25 27.79 1.87 -27.93
CA VAL A 25 26.43 1.32 -28.06
C VAL A 25 25.62 1.95 -26.93
N LEU A 26 24.96 3.07 -27.26
CA LEU A 26 23.71 3.43 -26.60
C LEU A 26 22.66 2.43 -27.08
N THR A 27 22.05 1.69 -26.17
CA THR A 27 20.60 1.41 -26.10
C THR A 27 20.37 0.22 -25.19
N GLY A 28 19.47 0.40 -24.21
CA GLY A 28 19.04 -0.67 -23.33
C GLY A 28 19.12 -0.31 -21.86
N CYS A 29 18.82 0.93 -21.46
CA CYS A 29 18.20 1.10 -20.16
C CYS A 29 16.85 0.40 -20.30
N GLY A 30 16.81 -0.89 -19.95
CA GLY A 30 15.56 -1.62 -19.84
C GLY A 30 14.70 -0.82 -18.89
N ILE A 31 13.64 -0.22 -19.41
CA ILE A 31 12.53 0.23 -18.58
C ILE A 31 11.92 -1.08 -18.08
N TRP A 32 12.46 -1.58 -16.97
CA TRP A 32 11.75 -2.53 -16.15
C TRP A 32 10.43 -1.82 -15.79
N PRO A 33 9.27 -2.46 -15.98
CA PRO A 33 8.04 -1.94 -15.41
C PRO A 33 8.34 -1.63 -13.94
N ARG A 34 8.11 -0.40 -13.49
CA ARG A 34 8.20 -0.12 -12.05
C ARG A 34 7.11 -0.98 -11.42
N ASP A 35 7.52 -2.01 -10.68
CA ASP A 35 6.59 -2.84 -9.91
C ASP A 35 5.75 -1.91 -9.04
N GLN A 36 4.43 -1.94 -9.24
CA GLN A 36 3.50 -1.20 -8.40
C GLN A 36 3.48 -1.89 -7.06
N LYS A 37 3.70 -1.10 -6.01
CA LYS A 37 3.59 -1.58 -4.63
C LYS A 37 2.24 -1.16 -4.11
N ALA A 38 1.44 -2.11 -3.66
CA ALA A 38 0.30 -1.82 -2.80
C ALA A 38 0.85 -1.25 -1.49
N LYS A 39 0.68 0.05 -1.31
CA LYS A 39 1.21 0.80 -0.17
C LYS A 39 0.09 1.05 0.82
N LYS A 40 0.33 0.58 2.04
CA LYS A 40 -0.49 0.85 3.21
C LYS A 40 -1.98 0.58 3.05
N PRO A 41 -2.40 -0.62 2.58
CA PRO A 41 -3.67 -1.16 3.01
C PRO A 41 -3.77 -1.23 4.55
N VAL A 42 -4.76 -0.53 5.09
CA VAL A 42 -5.12 -0.51 6.52
C VAL A 42 -6.57 -0.91 6.65
N LEU A 43 -6.87 -1.90 7.49
CA LEU A 43 -8.22 -2.41 7.76
C LEU A 43 -8.63 -2.11 9.21
N TYR A 44 -9.70 -1.33 9.37
CA TYR A 44 -10.39 -1.06 10.63
C TYR A 44 -11.65 -1.91 10.76
N LEU A 45 -11.97 -2.34 11.98
CA LEU A 45 -13.10 -3.21 12.28
C LEU A 45 -13.94 -2.60 13.40
N TYR A 46 -15.23 -2.38 13.12
CA TYR A 46 -16.17 -1.74 14.03
C TYR A 46 -17.40 -2.64 14.26
N PRO A 47 -17.28 -3.72 15.06
CA PRO A 47 -18.42 -4.56 15.39
C PRO A 47 -19.41 -3.81 16.30
N THR A 48 -20.67 -4.25 16.35
CA THR A 48 -21.69 -3.63 17.24
C THR A 48 -21.49 -3.95 18.72
N LYS A 49 -20.70 -4.99 19.02
CA LYS A 49 -20.31 -5.44 20.35
C LYS A 49 -18.92 -6.07 20.25
N THR A 50 -18.16 -6.03 21.35
CA THR A 50 -16.84 -6.66 21.39
C THR A 50 -16.94 -8.14 21.06
N MET A 51 -16.14 -8.60 20.10
CA MET A 51 -16.15 -9.99 19.64
C MET A 51 -14.80 -10.44 19.10
N GLY A 52 -14.54 -11.75 19.17
CA GLY A 52 -13.40 -12.37 18.50
C GLY A 52 -13.64 -12.46 16.99
N LEU A 53 -12.60 -12.21 16.21
CA LEU A 53 -12.60 -12.29 14.76
C LEU A 53 -11.34 -12.98 14.26
N SER A 54 -11.54 -13.92 13.34
CA SER A 54 -10.49 -14.44 12.48
C SER A 54 -10.62 -13.73 11.13
N VAL A 55 -9.61 -12.97 10.75
CA VAL A 55 -9.59 -12.14 9.55
C VAL A 55 -8.58 -12.71 8.58
N SER A 56 -9.05 -13.35 7.51
CA SER A 56 -8.21 -13.91 6.47
C SER A 56 -8.11 -12.96 5.28
N LEU A 57 -6.91 -12.81 4.72
CA LEU A 57 -6.65 -12.06 3.50
C LEU A 57 -6.06 -12.99 2.45
N ASP A 58 -6.75 -13.08 1.31
CA ASP A 58 -6.26 -13.66 0.07
C ASP A 58 -5.87 -12.49 -0.86
N TYR A 59 -4.58 -12.34 -1.16
CA TYR A 59 -4.08 -11.29 -2.03
C TYR A 59 -3.48 -11.90 -3.30
N GLU A 60 -3.95 -11.47 -4.47
CA GLU A 60 -3.42 -11.81 -5.79
C GLU A 60 -2.11 -11.03 -6.05
N GLY A 61 -1.12 -11.24 -5.19
CA GLY A 61 0.20 -10.62 -5.24
C GLY A 61 1.07 -11.17 -4.12
N THR A 62 2.19 -10.51 -3.84
CA THR A 62 3.10 -10.95 -2.78
C THR A 62 3.01 -9.99 -1.60
N LEU A 63 2.63 -10.48 -0.42
CA LEU A 63 2.70 -9.69 0.81
C LEU A 63 4.17 -9.44 1.19
N THR A 64 4.55 -8.18 1.33
CA THR A 64 5.91 -7.78 1.69
C THR A 64 6.05 -7.42 3.17
N TYR A 65 4.95 -6.98 3.80
CA TYR A 65 4.93 -6.68 5.22
C TYR A 65 3.51 -6.81 5.78
N THR A 66 3.41 -7.19 7.05
CA THR A 66 2.14 -7.28 7.78
C THR A 66 2.33 -6.85 9.23
N TYR A 67 1.32 -6.19 9.79
CA TYR A 67 1.31 -5.83 11.21
C TYR A 67 -0.12 -5.71 11.76
N PRO A 68 -0.45 -6.30 12.92
CA PRO A 68 0.34 -7.27 13.68
C PRO A 68 0.73 -8.50 12.84
N THR A 69 1.64 -9.34 13.31
CA THR A 69 2.07 -10.54 12.56
C THR A 69 0.93 -11.56 12.50
N PRO A 70 0.39 -11.89 11.31
CA PRO A 70 -0.63 -12.93 11.15
C PRO A 70 -0.02 -14.32 11.10
N GLN A 71 -0.89 -15.32 11.13
CA GLN A 71 -0.55 -16.70 10.75
C GLN A 71 -0.55 -16.82 9.23
N ALA A 72 0.51 -17.40 8.66
CA ALA A 72 0.56 -17.73 7.23
C ALA A 72 -0.24 -19.00 6.94
N ARG A 73 -0.91 -19.03 5.79
CA ARG A 73 -1.63 -20.19 5.26
C ARG A 73 -0.83 -20.85 4.14
N VAL A 74 -1.10 -22.14 3.91
CA VAL A 74 -0.40 -22.96 2.90
C VAL A 74 -0.67 -22.47 1.47
N ASP A 75 -1.82 -21.84 1.24
CA ASP A 75 -2.24 -21.25 -0.03
C ASP A 75 -1.63 -19.87 -0.31
N GLY A 76 -0.75 -19.36 0.57
CA GLY A 76 -0.11 -18.05 0.45
C GLY A 76 -0.90 -16.90 1.09
N GLY A 77 -2.12 -17.15 1.56
CA GLY A 77 -2.90 -16.17 2.31
C GLY A 77 -2.40 -15.98 3.75
N VAL A 78 -2.93 -14.99 4.44
CA VAL A 78 -2.65 -14.75 5.87
C VAL A 78 -3.93 -14.71 6.69
N THR A 79 -3.83 -14.89 8.00
CA THR A 79 -4.97 -14.78 8.93
C THR A 79 -4.55 -14.15 10.25
N TRP A 80 -5.25 -13.09 10.63
CA TRP A 80 -5.17 -12.49 11.95
C TRP A 80 -6.25 -13.05 12.86
N GLN A 81 -5.92 -13.24 14.14
CA GLN A 81 -6.90 -13.50 15.20
C GLN A 81 -6.87 -12.34 16.18
N VAL A 82 -7.97 -11.62 16.30
CA VAL A 82 -8.09 -10.42 17.13
C VAL A 82 -9.42 -10.39 17.87
N THR A 83 -9.47 -9.68 18.98
CA THR A 83 -10.73 -9.21 19.57
C THR A 83 -10.96 -7.78 19.11
N ALA A 84 -12.05 -7.52 18.38
CA ALA A 84 -12.40 -6.18 17.92
C ALA A 84 -13.45 -5.55 18.83
N ALA A 85 -13.23 -4.29 19.22
CA ALA A 85 -14.16 -3.50 20.02
C ALA A 85 -14.92 -2.47 19.14
N PRO A 86 -16.12 -2.00 19.56
CA PRO A 86 -16.92 -1.08 18.75
C PRO A 86 -16.27 0.27 18.41
N ASP A 87 -15.25 0.70 19.16
CA ASP A 87 -14.48 1.93 18.92
C ASP A 87 -13.35 1.76 17.89
N GLY A 88 -13.17 0.54 17.38
CA GLY A 88 -12.14 0.16 16.42
C GLY A 88 -10.85 -0.36 17.05
N ASP A 89 -10.77 -0.45 18.39
CA ASP A 89 -9.60 -1.05 19.04
C ASP A 89 -9.56 -2.56 18.79
N LEU A 90 -8.38 -3.06 18.41
CA LEU A 90 -8.11 -4.48 18.20
C LEU A 90 -7.14 -4.97 19.28
N THR A 91 -7.50 -6.05 19.97
CA THR A 91 -6.64 -6.67 20.98
C THR A 91 -6.19 -8.06 20.53
N ASP A 92 -4.89 -8.37 20.62
CA ASP A 92 -4.38 -9.73 20.39
C ASP A 92 -4.47 -10.64 21.63
N ALA A 93 -4.11 -11.91 21.49
CA ALA A 93 -4.15 -12.88 22.58
C ALA A 93 -3.20 -12.54 23.76
N SER A 94 -2.21 -11.65 23.56
CA SER A 94 -1.31 -11.19 24.62
C SER A 94 -1.87 -9.97 25.37
N GLY A 95 -3.00 -9.41 24.93
CA GLY A 95 -3.57 -8.17 25.46
C GLY A 95 -2.98 -6.91 24.85
N ARG A 96 -2.24 -7.00 23.73
CA ARG A 96 -1.72 -5.81 23.05
C ARG A 96 -2.78 -5.20 22.16
N HIS A 97 -2.85 -3.87 22.19
CA HIS A 97 -3.80 -3.06 21.44
C HIS A 97 -3.21 -2.58 20.11
N TYR A 98 -4.06 -2.57 19.07
CA TYR A 98 -3.75 -2.10 17.73
C TYR A 98 -4.92 -1.28 17.19
N PRO A 99 -4.65 -0.18 16.48
CA PRO A 99 -5.72 0.64 15.89
C PRO A 99 -6.32 0.01 14.61
N SER A 100 -5.63 -0.96 14.01
CA SER A 100 -5.96 -1.53 12.70
C SER A 100 -5.10 -2.75 12.38
N LEU A 101 -5.52 -3.52 11.37
CA LEU A 101 -4.65 -4.48 10.68
C LEU A 101 -4.00 -3.78 9.48
N PHE A 102 -2.70 -4.01 9.27
CA PHE A 102 -1.91 -3.37 8.22
C PHE A 102 -1.19 -4.43 7.39
N TRP A 103 -1.10 -4.17 6.09
CA TRP A 103 -0.26 -4.94 5.20
C TRP A 103 0.29 -4.09 4.05
N GLU A 104 1.36 -4.58 3.43
CA GLU A 104 1.92 -4.07 2.17
C GLU A 104 2.15 -5.26 1.25
N GLY A 105 2.11 -5.00 -0.06
CA GLY A 105 2.41 -6.03 -1.04
C GLY A 105 2.87 -5.50 -2.37
N GLU A 106 3.40 -6.39 -3.20
CA GLU A 106 3.73 -6.14 -4.59
C GLU A 106 2.55 -6.56 -5.45
N GLU A 107 2.13 -5.67 -6.35
CA GLU A 107 0.98 -5.87 -7.23
C GLU A 107 1.45 -6.40 -8.58
N PRO A 108 0.99 -7.59 -9.03
CA PRO A 108 1.50 -8.20 -10.26
C PRO A 108 0.98 -7.51 -11.53
N ALA A 109 -0.07 -6.69 -11.41
CA ALA A 109 -0.73 -6.06 -12.56
C ALA A 109 -1.09 -4.60 -12.27
N THR A 110 -0.71 -3.72 -13.20
CA THR A 110 -1.01 -2.29 -13.19
C THR A 110 -2.51 -2.02 -13.20
N LEU A 111 -2.98 -1.24 -12.22
CA LEU A 111 -4.35 -0.72 -12.23
C LEU A 111 -4.51 0.34 -13.34
N ALA A 112 -5.68 0.34 -13.97
CA ALA A 112 -5.96 1.31 -15.04
C ALA A 112 -6.21 2.72 -14.46
N GLN A 113 -5.74 3.75 -15.18
CA GLN A 113 -6.08 5.16 -14.89
C GLN A 113 -6.66 5.82 -16.14
N ASN A 114 -7.77 5.28 -16.63
CA ASN A 114 -8.48 5.82 -17.80
C ASN A 114 -9.39 7.02 -17.44
N GLU A 115 -9.56 7.25 -16.15
CA GLU A 115 -10.37 8.30 -15.55
C GLU A 115 -9.76 8.69 -14.21
N GLY A 116 -10.14 9.85 -13.67
CA GLY A 116 -9.68 10.31 -12.37
C GLY A 116 -9.77 11.81 -12.23
N PHE A 117 -9.06 12.34 -11.25
CA PHE A 117 -9.02 13.77 -10.94
C PHE A 117 -7.59 14.25 -11.10
N VAL A 118 -7.42 15.37 -11.79
CA VAL A 118 -6.12 16.05 -11.80
C VAL A 118 -6.08 16.97 -10.60
N VAL A 119 -5.11 16.73 -9.72
CA VAL A 119 -5.00 17.38 -8.42
C VAL A 119 -3.70 18.17 -8.37
N GLU A 120 -3.81 19.47 -8.10
CA GLU A 120 -2.67 20.35 -7.86
C GLU A 120 -2.16 20.17 -6.43
N ALA A 121 -0.87 20.42 -6.21
CA ALA A 121 -0.20 20.15 -4.94
C ALA A 121 -0.83 20.88 -3.74
N ASP A 122 -1.23 22.15 -3.93
CA ASP A 122 -1.85 22.97 -2.89
C ASP A 122 -3.32 22.60 -2.60
N ALA A 123 -3.96 21.89 -3.53
CA ALA A 123 -5.33 21.39 -3.39
C ALA A 123 -5.41 19.96 -2.84
N ALA A 124 -4.29 19.24 -2.71
CA ALA A 124 -4.27 17.80 -2.42
C ALA A 124 -5.03 17.41 -1.14
N ALA A 125 -4.82 18.14 -0.04
CA ALA A 125 -5.49 17.85 1.23
C ALA A 125 -7.00 18.06 1.13
N ALA A 126 -7.44 19.25 0.70
CA ALA A 126 -8.86 19.60 0.58
C ALA A 126 -9.59 18.68 -0.42
N PHE A 127 -8.93 18.31 -1.51
CA PHE A 127 -9.45 17.33 -2.47
C PHE A 127 -9.71 15.98 -1.80
N LEU A 128 -8.74 15.46 -1.04
CA LEU A 128 -8.91 14.18 -0.35
C LEU A 128 -9.96 14.27 0.75
N GLU A 129 -10.03 15.35 1.53
CA GLU A 129 -11.08 15.55 2.54
C GLU A 129 -12.49 15.44 1.94
N ASP A 130 -12.74 16.12 0.82
CA ASP A 130 -14.01 16.06 0.08
C ASP A 130 -14.34 14.65 -0.43
N LYS A 131 -13.39 14.02 -1.15
CA LYS A 131 -13.64 12.71 -1.77
C LYS A 131 -13.76 11.59 -0.75
N LEU A 132 -12.92 11.59 0.28
CA LEU A 132 -12.94 10.54 1.32
C LEU A 132 -14.21 10.63 2.17
N SER A 133 -14.71 11.84 2.46
CA SER A 133 -16.00 12.04 3.13
C SER A 133 -17.15 11.49 2.27
N THR A 134 -17.16 11.78 0.97
CA THR A 134 -18.14 11.21 0.02
C THR A 134 -18.09 9.68 -0.01
N LEU A 135 -16.88 9.11 0.04
CA LEU A 135 -16.64 7.67 0.07
C LEU A 135 -16.79 7.05 1.46
N GLY A 136 -17.28 7.81 2.44
CA GLY A 136 -17.73 7.31 3.72
C GLY A 136 -16.65 7.08 4.76
N LEU A 137 -15.40 7.53 4.56
CA LEU A 137 -14.39 7.52 5.62
C LEU A 137 -14.77 8.49 6.73
N SER A 138 -14.48 8.11 7.98
CA SER A 138 -14.57 9.01 9.12
C SER A 138 -13.43 10.04 9.09
N GLU A 139 -13.55 11.13 9.83
CA GLU A 139 -12.49 12.14 9.95
C GLU A 139 -11.15 11.52 10.41
N ARG A 140 -11.20 10.55 11.34
CA ARG A 140 -9.99 9.84 11.83
C ARG A 140 -9.30 9.06 10.71
N GLU A 141 -10.07 8.27 9.97
CA GLU A 141 -9.54 7.45 8.88
C GLU A 141 -9.04 8.33 7.71
N ALA A 142 -9.78 9.38 7.38
CA ALA A 142 -9.40 10.34 6.35
C ALA A 142 -8.11 11.08 6.73
N ALA A 143 -7.94 11.50 7.98
CA ALA A 143 -6.72 12.15 8.44
C ALA A 143 -5.49 11.23 8.29
N GLU A 144 -5.61 9.94 8.63
CA GLU A 144 -4.52 8.96 8.45
C GLU A 144 -4.21 8.69 6.97
N PHE A 145 -5.26 8.61 6.13
CA PHE A 145 -5.13 8.49 4.69
C PHE A 145 -4.36 9.70 4.11
N ILE A 146 -4.79 10.91 4.43
CA ILE A 146 -4.23 12.17 3.94
C ILE A 146 -2.80 12.35 4.43
N THR A 147 -2.50 12.01 5.68
CA THR A 147 -1.14 12.08 6.23
C THR A 147 -0.16 11.21 5.42
N PHE A 148 -0.63 10.11 4.84
CA PHE A 148 0.17 9.27 3.97
C PHE A 148 0.16 9.74 2.51
N TRP A 149 -1.01 9.93 1.91
CA TRP A 149 -1.14 10.17 0.46
C TRP A 149 -1.03 11.64 0.06
N GLY A 150 -1.42 12.57 0.92
CA GLY A 150 -1.39 14.01 0.67
C GLY A 150 0.01 14.50 0.28
N PRO A 151 1.07 14.25 1.08
CA PRO A 151 2.43 14.64 0.73
C PRO A 151 2.91 14.03 -0.60
N ARG A 152 2.57 12.75 -0.87
CA ARG A 152 2.98 12.04 -2.10
C ARG A 152 2.31 12.61 -3.36
N ILE A 153 1.07 13.08 -3.24
CA ILE A 153 0.37 13.80 -4.31
C ILE A 153 1.01 15.18 -4.48
N ALA A 154 1.27 15.89 -3.38
CA ALA A 154 1.81 17.26 -3.42
C ALA A 154 3.24 17.33 -3.97
N GLU A 155 4.11 16.37 -3.63
CA GLU A 155 5.50 16.30 -4.12
C GLU A 155 5.60 16.20 -5.65
N ARG A 156 4.55 15.73 -6.33
CA ARG A 156 4.49 15.67 -7.79
C ARG A 156 4.20 17.01 -8.45
N GLY A 157 3.80 18.03 -7.67
CA GLY A 157 3.31 19.32 -8.19
C GLY A 157 1.88 19.21 -8.74
N ARG A 158 1.65 18.21 -9.60
CA ARG A 158 0.34 17.88 -10.18
C ARG A 158 0.25 16.38 -10.44
N ALA A 159 -0.83 15.74 -9.99
CA ALA A 159 -1.00 14.28 -10.14
C ALA A 159 -2.38 13.90 -10.67
N LEU A 160 -2.45 12.78 -11.38
CA LEU A 160 -3.71 12.10 -11.65
C LEU A 160 -4.00 11.12 -10.51
N VAL A 161 -5.12 11.36 -9.82
CA VAL A 161 -5.63 10.49 -8.75
C VAL A 161 -6.86 9.74 -9.27
N THR A 162 -6.77 8.41 -9.28
CA THR A 162 -7.87 7.51 -9.69
C THR A 162 -8.29 6.67 -8.50
N PHE A 163 -9.59 6.63 -8.18
CA PHE A 163 -10.15 5.70 -7.21
C PHE A 163 -10.43 4.36 -7.90
N ALA A 164 -9.75 3.31 -7.46
CA ALA A 164 -9.74 1.98 -8.10
C ALA A 164 -10.21 0.88 -7.13
N SER A 165 -11.03 1.22 -6.14
CA SER A 165 -11.48 0.31 -5.08
C SER A 165 -12.08 -1.00 -5.59
N GLU A 166 -12.93 -0.96 -6.63
CA GLU A 166 -13.57 -2.16 -7.16
C GLU A 166 -12.58 -3.10 -7.85
N GLU A 167 -11.61 -2.55 -8.58
CA GLU A 167 -10.57 -3.33 -9.23
C GLU A 167 -9.63 -3.95 -8.20
N PHE A 168 -9.21 -3.16 -7.21
CA PHE A 168 -8.40 -3.64 -6.10
C PHE A 168 -9.12 -4.70 -5.27
N ALA A 169 -10.44 -4.57 -5.10
CA ALA A 169 -11.21 -5.51 -4.29
C ALA A 169 -11.25 -6.94 -4.83
N ARG A 170 -11.06 -7.11 -6.14
CA ARG A 170 -10.93 -8.43 -6.76
C ARG A 170 -9.58 -9.07 -6.47
N LYS A 171 -8.55 -8.26 -6.21
CA LYS A 171 -7.18 -8.71 -5.91
C LYS A 171 -6.96 -8.94 -4.42
N ALA A 172 -7.63 -8.20 -3.53
CA ALA A 172 -7.49 -8.32 -2.08
C ALA A 172 -8.84 -8.72 -1.45
N VAL A 173 -9.02 -10.01 -1.20
CA VAL A 173 -10.27 -10.58 -0.70
C VAL A 173 -10.14 -10.89 0.79
N TYR A 174 -11.06 -10.34 1.58
CA TYR A 174 -11.16 -10.63 3.01
C TYR A 174 -12.25 -11.67 3.29
N ARG A 175 -11.98 -12.51 4.29
CA ARG A 175 -12.98 -13.35 4.94
C ARG A 175 -12.93 -13.15 6.44
N PHE A 176 -14.08 -12.97 7.06
CA PHE A 176 -14.22 -12.86 8.52
C PHE A 176 -14.95 -14.09 9.04
N THR A 177 -14.41 -14.72 10.08
CA THR A 177 -15.06 -15.86 10.73
C THR A 177 -14.99 -15.75 12.24
N ASP A 178 -15.95 -16.38 12.90
CA ASP A 178 -15.93 -16.59 14.34
C ASP A 178 -14.81 -17.59 14.68
N PRO A 179 -13.80 -17.22 15.51
CA PRO A 179 -12.67 -18.10 15.79
C PRO A 179 -13.04 -19.43 16.48
N SER A 180 -14.18 -19.47 17.19
CA SER A 180 -14.58 -20.64 17.99
C SER A 180 -15.36 -21.68 17.18
N SER A 181 -16.21 -21.21 16.28
CA SER A 181 -17.13 -22.05 15.48
C SER A 181 -16.71 -22.17 14.01
N GLY A 182 -15.85 -21.27 13.52
CA GLY A 182 -15.52 -21.15 12.10
C GLY A 182 -16.66 -20.58 11.24
N ALA A 183 -17.77 -20.15 11.85
CA ALA A 183 -18.90 -19.57 11.14
C ALA A 183 -18.51 -18.27 10.43
N GLU A 184 -19.00 -18.08 9.21
CA GLU A 184 -18.77 -16.85 8.46
C GLU A 184 -19.48 -15.67 9.12
N ILE A 185 -18.77 -14.55 9.19
CA ILE A 185 -19.28 -13.26 9.64
C ILE A 185 -19.18 -12.33 8.43
N VAL A 186 -20.29 -11.73 8.04
CA VAL A 186 -20.32 -10.77 6.95
C VAL A 186 -20.53 -9.38 7.55
N PRO A 187 -19.61 -8.41 7.35
CA PRO A 187 -19.86 -7.03 7.72
C PRO A 187 -21.13 -6.52 7.04
N ASP A 188 -22.01 -5.88 7.81
CA ASP A 188 -23.19 -5.19 7.29
C ASP A 188 -22.80 -4.05 6.34
N THR A 189 -21.63 -3.45 6.57
CA THR A 189 -21.05 -2.41 5.72
C THR A 189 -19.56 -2.67 5.50
N PHE A 190 -19.11 -2.69 4.26
CA PHE A 190 -17.68 -2.68 3.91
C PHE A 190 -17.40 -1.43 3.07
N ILE A 191 -16.65 -0.49 3.63
CA ILE A 191 -16.15 0.70 2.92
C ILE A 191 -14.71 0.44 2.49
N ARG A 192 -14.42 0.60 1.19
CA ARG A 192 -13.08 0.38 0.65
C ARG A 192 -12.67 1.55 -0.23
N VAL A 193 -11.55 2.18 0.09
CA VAL A 193 -10.97 3.28 -0.70
C VAL A 193 -9.53 2.96 -1.09
N TYR A 194 -9.33 2.72 -2.39
CA TYR A 194 -8.00 2.50 -2.93
C TYR A 194 -7.70 3.51 -4.03
N ILE A 195 -6.60 4.23 -3.92
CA ILE A 195 -6.19 5.20 -4.94
C ILE A 195 -5.00 4.73 -5.77
N VAL A 196 -4.95 5.17 -7.02
CA VAL A 196 -3.76 5.14 -7.87
C VAL A 196 -3.31 6.57 -8.07
N VAL A 197 -2.07 6.87 -7.69
CA VAL A 197 -1.43 8.17 -7.91
C VAL A 197 -0.44 8.03 -9.05
N GLY A 198 -0.62 8.81 -10.11
CA GLY A 198 0.26 8.77 -11.28
C GLY A 198 0.43 10.12 -11.95
N ASP A 199 1.20 10.13 -13.03
CA ASP A 199 1.44 11.33 -13.81
C ASP A 199 0.19 11.78 -14.58
N VAL A 200 0.05 13.08 -14.78
CA VAL A 200 -1.02 13.65 -15.60
C VAL A 200 -0.72 13.39 -17.08
N PRO A 201 -1.60 12.70 -17.82
CA PRO A 201 -1.38 12.47 -19.24
C PRO A 201 -1.55 13.77 -20.05
N GLN A 202 -0.96 13.80 -21.24
CA GLN A 202 -1.09 14.95 -22.16
C GLN A 202 -2.53 15.11 -22.69
N ALA A 203 -3.23 13.99 -22.88
CA ALA A 203 -4.62 14.00 -23.30
C ALA A 203 -5.55 14.32 -22.12
N ALA A 204 -6.71 14.91 -22.41
CA ALA A 204 -7.73 15.16 -21.39
C ALA A 204 -8.19 13.84 -20.75
N VAL A 205 -8.21 13.80 -19.42
CA VAL A 205 -8.71 12.67 -18.64
C VAL A 205 -10.18 12.89 -18.34
N ARG A 206 -10.98 11.83 -18.49
CA ARG A 206 -12.38 11.87 -18.07
C ARG A 206 -12.45 11.88 -16.55
N GLU A 207 -13.23 12.82 -16.00
CA GLU A 207 -13.45 12.86 -14.56
C GLU A 207 -14.22 11.62 -14.07
N GLN A 208 -13.80 11.11 -12.92
CA GLN A 208 -14.44 9.98 -12.25
C GLN A 208 -15.76 10.41 -11.60
N LYS A 209 -16.78 9.55 -11.68
CA LYS A 209 -18.01 9.71 -10.93
C LYS A 209 -17.97 8.80 -9.71
N LEU A 210 -17.78 9.39 -8.54
CA LEU A 210 -17.80 8.65 -7.28
C LEU A 210 -19.24 8.49 -6.81
N VAL A 211 -19.57 7.28 -6.36
CA VAL A 211 -20.86 6.98 -5.74
C VAL A 211 -20.69 7.17 -4.22
N PRO A 212 -21.58 7.93 -3.56
CA PRO A 212 -21.54 8.04 -2.11
C PRO A 212 -21.62 6.69 -1.43
N ALA A 213 -20.83 6.51 -0.36
CA ALA A 213 -20.83 5.27 0.39
C ALA A 213 -22.20 5.01 1.07
N PRO A 214 -22.55 3.73 1.30
CA PRO A 214 -23.69 3.40 2.13
C PRO A 214 -23.50 3.90 3.57
N ALA A 215 -24.61 4.04 4.30
CA ALA A 215 -24.56 4.37 5.72
C ALA A 215 -23.84 3.27 6.51
N ARG A 216 -23.04 3.66 7.50
CA ARG A 216 -22.38 2.73 8.44
C ARG A 216 -23.43 2.15 9.39
N THR A 217 -23.95 0.97 9.06
CA THR A 217 -24.90 0.25 9.89
C THR A 217 -24.31 -1.07 10.33
N GLY A 218 -24.60 -1.52 11.56
CA GLY A 218 -24.15 -2.84 12.03
C GLY A 218 -22.63 -2.97 12.14
N PHE A 219 -22.11 -4.18 11.92
CA PHE A 219 -20.67 -4.41 11.84
C PHE A 219 -20.11 -3.74 10.58
N THR A 220 -19.26 -2.74 10.77
CA THR A 220 -18.59 -2.03 9.67
C THR A 220 -17.12 -2.41 9.57
N ALA A 221 -16.67 -2.80 8.39
CA ALA A 221 -15.25 -2.90 8.04
C ALA A 221 -14.87 -1.74 7.12
N VAL A 222 -13.70 -1.14 7.35
CA VAL A 222 -13.19 -0.06 6.51
C VAL A 222 -11.77 -0.37 6.10
N GLU A 223 -11.50 -0.45 4.80
CA GLU A 223 -10.15 -0.52 4.28
C GLU A 223 -9.81 0.72 3.47
N TRP A 224 -8.60 1.25 3.65
CA TRP A 224 -8.05 2.18 2.68
C TRP A 224 -6.59 1.87 2.36
N GLY A 225 -6.16 2.27 1.17
CA GLY A 225 -4.79 2.08 0.68
C GLY A 225 -4.56 2.78 -0.65
N GLY A 226 -3.46 2.46 -1.31
CA GLY A 226 -3.25 2.88 -2.68
C GLY A 226 -1.92 2.42 -3.26
N THR A 227 -1.64 2.85 -4.49
CA THR A 227 -0.38 2.65 -5.17
C THR A 227 0.07 3.93 -5.86
N GLU A 228 1.36 4.06 -6.11
CA GLU A 228 1.93 5.16 -6.88
C GLU A 228 2.81 4.63 -8.01
N ARG A 229 2.85 5.34 -9.12
CA ARG A 229 3.67 5.00 -10.29
C ARG A 229 4.39 6.20 -10.90
#